data_AF-A0A661TND7-F1
#
_entry.id   AF-A0A661TND7-F1
#
_cell.length_a   1.000
_cell.length_b   1.000
_cell.length_c   1.000
_cell.angle_alpha   90.00
_cell.angle_beta   90.00
_cell.angle_gamma   90.00
#
_symmetry.space_group_name_H-M   'P 1'
#
loop_
_entity.id
_entity.type
_entity.pdbx_description
1 polymer ?
#
loop_
_entity_poly.entity_id
_entity_poly.type
_entity_poly.pdbx_seq_one_letter_code
_entity_poly.pdbx_strand_id
1 'polypeptide(L)'
;MLILVLVFAGCKKKASHSPDETDQSEQELEVIESANGPDYLEKVIKIWSQGNKNVAVDELLQINWQKKPYFSDESVFNLIEQEYVLLSSSEQADHMNTLTKGLKPLCFYVIELGREAANIGNIEKAKLYFQAVYNCGEFLTENPNGVKIIQLIGKALMKKSSQELNNLK
;
A
#
# COMPACT_ATOMS: atom_id res chain seq x y z
N MET A 1 36.14 -37.58 -29.99
CA MET A 1 37.47 -37.17 -30.48
C MET A 1 37.74 -35.80 -29.88
N LEU A 2 38.59 -35.76 -28.85
CA LEU A 2 39.16 -34.54 -28.27
C LEU A 2 40.09 -33.86 -29.28
N ILE A 3 40.27 -32.54 -29.14
CA ILE A 3 41.54 -31.77 -29.14
C ILE A 3 41.14 -30.30 -29.40
N LEU A 4 41.08 -29.46 -28.37
CA LEU A 4 42.21 -28.76 -27.73
C LEU A 4 42.78 -27.69 -28.66
N VAL A 5 42.37 -26.43 -28.48
CA VAL A 5 43.10 -25.28 -29.01
C VAL A 5 43.77 -24.56 -27.85
N LEU A 6 45.08 -24.44 -28.04
CA LEU A 6 46.12 -24.06 -27.09
C LEU A 6 46.02 -22.61 -26.61
N VAL A 7 46.17 -22.47 -25.30
CA VAL A 7 46.43 -21.22 -24.59
C VAL A 7 47.87 -20.78 -24.87
N PHE A 8 48.05 -19.60 -25.45
CA PHE A 8 49.34 -18.91 -25.41
C PHE A 8 49.44 -18.11 -24.12
N ALA A 9 50.34 -18.55 -23.25
CA ALA A 9 50.76 -17.83 -22.06
C ALA A 9 51.61 -16.60 -22.45
N GLY A 10 51.16 -15.42 -22.06
CA GLY A 10 51.93 -14.18 -22.09
C GLY A 10 51.86 -13.49 -20.73
N CYS A 11 52.78 -13.85 -19.82
CA CYS A 11 52.90 -13.24 -18.50
C CYS A 11 54.23 -12.49 -18.36
N LYS A 12 54.16 -11.16 -18.18
CA LYS A 12 55.05 -10.21 -17.44
C LYS A 12 55.04 -8.87 -18.20
N LYS A 13 54.81 -7.69 -17.59
CA LYS A 13 55.30 -7.20 -16.29
C LYS A 13 54.61 -5.86 -15.92
N LYS A 14 54.00 -5.79 -14.72
CA LYS A 14 53.83 -4.65 -13.77
C LYS A 14 53.34 -3.27 -14.32
N ALA A 15 52.39 -2.55 -13.73
CA ALA A 15 51.81 -2.53 -12.39
C ALA A 15 50.44 -1.81 -12.43
N SER A 16 49.54 -2.18 -11.50
CA SER A 16 48.47 -1.39 -10.87
C SER A 16 47.63 -0.47 -11.79
N HIS A 17 46.34 -0.69 -12.06
CA HIS A 17 45.23 -1.05 -11.17
C HIS A 17 44.03 -1.41 -12.08
N SER A 18 43.50 -2.63 -11.99
CA SER A 18 42.14 -3.01 -12.43
C SER A 18 41.28 -3.16 -11.17
N PRO A 19 39.93 -3.31 -11.22
CA PRO A 19 39.02 -3.46 -12.38
C PRO A 19 37.92 -2.37 -12.39
N ASP A 20 37.31 -2.02 -13.51
CA ASP A 20 36.48 -2.81 -14.45
C ASP A 20 35.04 -3.03 -13.95
N GLU A 21 34.14 -2.71 -14.87
CA GLU A 21 32.71 -3.00 -15.01
C GLU A 21 31.93 -3.51 -13.79
N THR A 22 30.95 -2.71 -13.36
CA THR A 22 29.64 -3.27 -13.02
C THR A 22 28.57 -2.29 -13.46
N ASP A 23 28.03 -2.52 -14.66
CA ASP A 23 26.74 -1.99 -15.09
C ASP A 23 25.67 -2.71 -14.27
N GLN A 24 25.52 -2.25 -13.03
CA GLN A 24 24.40 -2.54 -12.17
C GLN A 24 23.38 -1.44 -12.44
N SER A 25 22.36 -1.75 -13.25
CA SER A 25 21.08 -1.09 -13.14
C SER A 25 20.50 -1.45 -11.77
N GLU A 26 21.01 -0.80 -10.71
CA GLU A 26 20.31 -0.63 -9.46
C GLU A 26 19.05 0.15 -9.79
N GLN A 27 17.95 -0.58 -10.01
CA GLN A 27 16.65 -0.04 -9.63
C GLN A 27 16.77 0.25 -8.13
N GLU A 28 17.06 1.50 -7.85
CA GLU A 28 16.90 2.16 -6.56
C GLU A 28 15.42 1.97 -6.17
N LEU A 29 15.11 0.82 -5.57
CA LEU A 29 14.06 0.74 -4.59
C LEU A 29 14.54 1.66 -3.47
N GLU A 30 14.11 2.92 -3.56
CA GLU A 30 14.16 3.85 -2.45
C GLU A 30 13.73 3.08 -1.21
N VAL A 31 14.70 2.89 -0.30
CA VAL A 31 14.46 2.40 1.04
C VAL A 31 13.49 3.40 1.65
N ILE A 32 12.22 3.00 1.75
CA ILE A 32 11.15 3.87 2.25
C ILE A 32 11.46 4.15 3.71
N GLU A 33 12.02 5.33 3.95
CA GLU A 33 12.30 5.82 5.28
C GLU A 33 10.97 6.14 6.00
N SER A 34 10.82 5.48 7.14
CA SER A 34 9.80 5.67 8.18
C SER A 34 8.34 5.36 7.82
N ALA A 35 7.93 4.15 8.23
CA ALA A 35 6.56 3.80 8.58
C ALA A 35 5.89 4.91 9.43
N ASN A 36 4.74 5.40 8.96
CA ASN A 36 3.84 6.34 9.68
C ASN A 36 4.23 7.83 9.66
N GLY A 37 4.39 8.39 8.46
CA GLY A 37 4.30 9.82 8.19
C GLY A 37 2.90 10.25 7.72
N PRO A 38 2.62 11.56 7.67
CA PRO A 38 1.32 12.15 7.33
C PRO A 38 0.93 12.00 5.85
N ASP A 39 1.20 10.88 5.19
CA ASP A 39 0.85 10.64 3.77
C ASP A 39 0.80 9.15 3.43
N TYR A 40 0.90 8.30 4.46
CA TYR A 40 1.18 6.89 4.26
C TYR A 40 0.05 6.20 3.50
N LEU A 41 -1.21 6.50 3.85
CA LEU A 41 -2.34 5.87 3.16
C LEU A 41 -2.49 6.38 1.72
N GLU A 42 -2.10 7.63 1.43
CA GLU A 42 -1.98 8.17 0.06
C GLU A 42 -0.93 7.41 -0.76
N LYS A 43 0.24 7.12 -0.17
CA LYS A 43 1.26 6.27 -0.79
C LYS A 43 0.74 4.88 -1.11
N VAL A 44 0.05 4.24 -0.15
CA VAL A 44 -0.55 2.92 -0.36
C VAL A 44 -1.57 2.94 -1.51
N ILE A 45 -2.44 3.94 -1.55
CA ILE A 45 -3.42 4.09 -2.63
C ILE A 45 -2.72 4.28 -3.99
N LYS A 46 -1.64 5.08 -4.03
CA LYS A 46 -0.85 5.30 -5.24
C LYS A 46 -0.20 4.00 -5.75
N ILE A 47 0.43 3.22 -4.86
CA ILE A 47 1.01 1.91 -5.18
C ILE A 47 -0.06 0.97 -5.76
N TRP A 48 -1.25 0.96 -5.15
CA TRP A 48 -2.39 0.19 -5.65
C TRP A 48 -2.80 0.64 -7.06
N SER A 49 -2.93 1.94 -7.30
CA SER A 49 -3.30 2.50 -8.60
C SER A 49 -2.27 2.23 -9.70
N GLN A 50 -1.01 1.98 -9.35
CA GLN A 50 0.04 1.56 -10.28
C GLN A 50 -0.01 0.06 -10.63
N GLY A 51 -0.91 -0.71 -10.02
CA GLY A 51 -1.07 -2.15 -10.26
C GLY A 51 -0.23 -3.04 -9.34
N ASN A 52 0.55 -2.45 -8.43
CA ASN A 52 1.40 -3.17 -7.47
C ASN A 52 0.59 -3.67 -6.26
N LYS A 53 -0.37 -4.56 -6.52
CA LYS A 53 -1.38 -4.98 -5.53
C LYS A 53 -0.78 -5.58 -4.26
N ASN A 54 0.17 -6.50 -4.38
CA ASN A 54 0.77 -7.18 -3.23
C ASN A 54 1.51 -6.19 -2.33
N VAL A 55 2.30 -5.30 -2.93
CA VAL A 55 3.01 -4.25 -2.20
C VAL A 55 2.02 -3.33 -1.49
N ALA A 56 0.96 -2.88 -2.16
CA ALA A 56 -0.07 -2.05 -1.52
C ALA A 56 -0.75 -2.75 -0.33
N VAL A 57 -0.99 -4.06 -0.42
CA VAL A 57 -1.54 -4.84 0.69
C VAL A 57 -0.55 -4.92 1.85
N ASP A 58 0.72 -5.25 1.57
CA ASP A 58 1.75 -5.37 2.59
C ASP A 58 1.98 -4.03 3.30
N GLU A 59 1.95 -2.92 2.57
CA GLU A 59 2.04 -1.57 3.13
C GLU A 59 0.81 -1.20 3.96
N LEU A 60 -0.41 -1.55 3.50
CA LEU A 60 -1.63 -1.30 4.27
C LEU A 60 -1.61 -2.03 5.63
N LEU A 61 -1.07 -3.26 5.65
CA LEU A 61 -0.95 -4.06 6.86
C LEU A 61 0.07 -3.50 7.85
N GLN A 62 1.06 -2.76 7.36
CA GLN A 62 2.12 -2.16 8.19
C GLN A 62 1.71 -0.83 8.82
N ILE A 63 0.57 -0.25 8.43
CA ILE A 63 0.07 0.99 9.00
C ILE A 63 -0.13 0.83 10.52
N ASN A 64 0.56 1.66 11.29
CA ASN A 64 0.29 1.78 12.71
C ASN A 64 -0.93 2.66 12.92
N TRP A 65 -2.10 2.04 12.97
CA TRP A 65 -3.40 2.67 13.20
C TRP A 65 -3.58 3.32 14.58
N GLN A 66 -2.52 3.46 15.39
CA GLN A 66 -2.50 4.26 16.61
C GLN A 66 -1.74 5.59 16.47
N LYS A 67 -0.96 5.78 15.39
CA LYS A 67 -0.09 6.95 15.21
C LYS A 67 -0.59 7.83 14.06
N LYS A 68 -1.43 8.80 14.41
CA LYS A 68 -1.98 9.82 13.49
C LYS A 68 -0.97 10.94 13.20
N PRO A 69 -1.15 11.67 12.10
CA PRO A 69 -2.18 11.49 11.05
C PRO A 69 -1.76 10.46 9.97
N TYR A 70 -2.74 9.85 9.29
CA TYR A 70 -2.49 8.85 8.21
C TYR A 70 -2.53 9.43 6.80
N PHE A 71 -3.03 10.65 6.68
CA PHE A 71 -3.14 11.43 5.46
C PHE A 71 -2.52 12.80 5.67
N SER A 72 -2.19 13.45 4.57
CA SER A 72 -1.64 14.80 4.58
C SER A 72 -2.71 15.79 5.01
N ASP A 73 -2.32 16.89 5.62
CA ASP A 73 -3.30 17.92 6.04
C ASP A 73 -4.11 18.44 4.84
N GLU A 74 -3.54 18.40 3.63
CA GLU A 74 -4.17 18.76 2.36
C GLU A 74 -5.09 17.67 1.79
N SER A 75 -5.15 16.51 2.43
CA SER A 75 -5.92 15.39 1.96
C SER A 75 -7.42 15.65 2.03
N VAL A 76 -8.14 15.25 0.98
CA VAL A 76 -9.61 15.27 0.97
C VAL A 76 -10.23 14.50 2.14
N PHE A 77 -9.51 13.50 2.65
CA PHE A 77 -9.96 12.70 3.78
C PHE A 77 -10.02 13.48 5.09
N ASN A 78 -9.39 14.66 5.15
CA ASN A 78 -9.43 15.58 6.28
C ASN A 78 -10.48 16.69 6.11
N LEU A 79 -11.04 16.88 4.90
CA LEU A 79 -12.02 17.94 4.64
C LEU A 79 -13.36 17.66 5.31
N ILE A 80 -14.03 18.74 5.73
CA ILE A 80 -15.45 18.71 6.08
C ILE A 80 -16.34 18.90 4.85
N GLU A 81 -17.61 18.55 4.95
CA GLU A 81 -18.57 18.66 3.84
C GLU A 81 -18.60 20.06 3.22
N GLN A 82 -18.53 21.11 4.04
CA GLN A 82 -18.54 22.51 3.58
C GLN A 82 -17.30 22.86 2.76
N GLU A 83 -16.12 22.31 3.08
CA GLU A 83 -14.89 22.55 2.33
C GLU A 83 -14.90 21.75 1.02
N TYR A 84 -15.41 20.51 1.08
CA TYR A 84 -15.52 19.65 -0.09
C TYR A 84 -16.42 20.23 -1.18
N VAL A 85 -17.56 20.85 -0.82
CA VAL A 85 -18.47 21.45 -1.82
C VAL A 85 -17.90 22.72 -2.47
N LEU A 86 -16.88 23.33 -1.89
CA LEU A 86 -16.19 24.50 -2.45
C LEU A 86 -15.16 24.11 -3.52
N LEU A 87 -14.76 22.84 -3.55
CA LEU A 87 -13.88 22.32 -4.59
C LEU A 87 -14.54 22.40 -5.96
N SER A 88 -13.73 22.57 -7.00
CA SER A 88 -14.18 22.45 -8.38
C SER A 88 -14.69 21.05 -8.67
N SER A 89 -15.54 20.91 -9.69
CA SER A 89 -16.03 19.59 -10.11
C SER A 89 -14.90 18.64 -10.52
N SER A 90 -13.78 19.16 -11.01
CA SER A 90 -12.60 18.35 -11.34
C SER A 90 -11.96 17.79 -10.08
N GLU A 91 -11.70 18.63 -9.08
CA GLU A 91 -11.09 18.21 -7.82
C GLU A 91 -11.98 17.20 -7.08
N GLN A 92 -13.29 17.44 -7.03
CA GLN A 92 -14.24 16.47 -6.47
C GLN A 92 -14.19 15.13 -7.21
N ALA A 93 -14.11 15.15 -8.55
CA ALA A 93 -14.02 13.93 -9.34
C ALA A 93 -12.71 13.17 -9.07
N ASP A 94 -11.59 13.87 -8.92
CA ASP A 94 -10.30 13.27 -8.62
C ASP A 94 -10.30 12.61 -7.24
N HIS A 95 -10.86 13.27 -6.23
CA HIS A 95 -11.03 12.69 -4.91
C HIS A 95 -11.96 11.47 -4.91
N MET A 96 -13.07 11.55 -5.65
CA MET A 96 -13.97 10.42 -5.84
C MET A 96 -13.28 9.26 -6.56
N ASN A 97 -12.37 9.53 -7.50
CA ASN A 97 -11.56 8.50 -8.14
C ASN A 97 -10.59 7.84 -7.14
N THR A 98 -9.87 8.62 -6.34
CA THR A 98 -8.97 8.11 -5.28
C THR A 98 -9.73 7.18 -4.33
N LEU A 99 -10.95 7.56 -3.95
CA LEU A 99 -11.79 6.76 -3.08
C LEU A 99 -12.35 5.50 -3.76
N THR A 100 -12.95 5.64 -4.95
CA THR A 100 -13.74 4.57 -5.60
C THR A 100 -12.91 3.61 -6.44
N LYS A 101 -11.77 4.06 -6.97
CA LYS A 101 -10.83 3.25 -7.77
C LYS A 101 -9.55 2.88 -7.01
N GLY A 102 -9.23 3.64 -5.95
CA GLY A 102 -8.07 3.41 -5.10
C GLY A 102 -8.43 2.67 -3.81
N LEU A 103 -8.78 3.43 -2.77
CA LEU A 103 -8.91 2.93 -1.41
C LEU A 103 -9.97 1.83 -1.26
N LYS A 104 -11.18 2.06 -1.80
CA LYS A 104 -12.27 1.10 -1.66
C LYS A 104 -11.90 -0.26 -2.28
N PRO A 105 -11.51 -0.36 -3.57
CA PRO A 105 -11.10 -1.64 -4.16
C PRO A 105 -9.94 -2.33 -3.42
N LEU A 106 -8.95 -1.56 -2.94
CA LEU A 106 -7.86 -2.10 -2.13
C LEU A 106 -8.39 -2.80 -0.87
N CYS A 107 -9.22 -2.12 -0.08
CA CYS A 107 -9.76 -2.72 1.15
C CYS A 107 -10.64 -3.94 0.87
N PHE A 108 -11.42 -3.93 -0.22
CA PHE A 108 -12.19 -5.10 -0.64
C PHE A 108 -11.29 -6.27 -1.04
N TYR A 109 -10.20 -6.01 -1.75
CA TYR A 109 -9.22 -7.03 -2.10
C TYR A 109 -8.56 -7.64 -0.86
N VAL A 110 -8.22 -6.82 0.12
CA VAL A 110 -7.66 -7.28 1.41
C VAL A 110 -8.65 -8.17 2.17
N ILE A 111 -9.95 -7.86 2.14
CA ILE A 111 -10.98 -8.75 2.69
C ILE A 111 -10.97 -10.11 1.98
N GLU A 112 -10.89 -10.15 0.65
CA GLU A 112 -10.83 -11.44 -0.07
C GLU A 112 -9.58 -12.25 0.30
N LEU A 113 -8.41 -11.60 0.39
CA LEU A 113 -7.19 -12.25 0.88
C LEU A 113 -7.34 -12.78 2.33
N GLY A 114 -8.07 -12.06 3.17
CA GLY A 114 -8.44 -12.52 4.51
C GLY A 114 -9.28 -13.80 4.49
N ARG A 115 -10.27 -13.88 3.60
CA ARG A 115 -11.10 -15.08 3.43
C ARG A 115 -10.28 -16.25 2.89
N GLU A 116 -9.41 -16.01 1.91
CA GLU A 116 -8.50 -17.02 1.39
C GLU A 116 -7.59 -17.58 2.48
N ALA A 117 -6.99 -16.70 3.30
CA ALA A 117 -6.16 -17.09 4.44
C ALA A 117 -6.94 -17.92 5.46
N ALA A 118 -8.18 -17.53 5.77
CA ALA A 118 -9.05 -18.30 6.68
C ALA A 118 -9.40 -19.69 6.10
N ASN A 119 -9.69 -19.77 4.80
CA ASN A 119 -10.05 -21.02 4.13
C ASN A 119 -8.90 -22.06 4.14
N ILE A 120 -7.65 -21.61 4.12
CA ILE A 120 -6.46 -22.48 4.25
C ILE A 120 -6.03 -22.70 5.71
N GLY A 121 -6.82 -22.23 6.68
CA GLY A 121 -6.56 -22.42 8.11
C GLY A 121 -5.57 -21.42 8.73
N ASN A 122 -5.14 -20.38 8.00
CA ASN A 122 -4.27 -19.35 8.53
C ASN A 122 -5.08 -18.21 9.19
N ILE A 123 -5.64 -18.51 10.36
CA ILE A 123 -6.55 -17.62 11.09
C ILE A 123 -5.87 -16.31 11.52
N GLU A 124 -4.61 -16.38 11.98
CA GLU A 124 -3.86 -15.18 12.39
C GLU A 124 -3.68 -14.20 11.23
N LYS A 125 -3.32 -14.70 10.05
CA LYS A 125 -3.19 -13.86 8.85
C LYS A 125 -4.53 -13.28 8.41
N ALA A 126 -5.60 -14.07 8.45
CA ALA A 126 -6.95 -13.59 8.16
C ALA A 126 -7.37 -12.45 9.11
N LYS A 127 -7.09 -12.61 10.41
CA LYS A 127 -7.37 -11.59 11.43
C LYS A 127 -6.62 -10.29 11.14
N LEU A 128 -5.34 -10.35 10.79
CA LEU A 128 -4.55 -9.18 10.40
C LEU A 128 -5.19 -8.42 9.22
N TYR A 129 -5.58 -9.15 8.16
CA TYR A 129 -6.25 -8.55 7.01
C TYR A 129 -7.55 -7.84 7.39
N PHE A 130 -8.42 -8.51 8.15
CA PHE A 130 -9.69 -7.89 8.54
C PHE A 130 -9.52 -6.74 9.51
N GLN A 131 -8.57 -6.81 10.45
CA GLN A 131 -8.26 -5.72 11.37
C GLN A 131 -7.74 -4.48 10.64
N ALA A 132 -6.85 -4.63 9.67
CA ALA A 132 -6.37 -3.50 8.88
C ALA A 132 -7.52 -2.78 8.16
N VAL A 133 -8.45 -3.53 7.58
CA VAL A 133 -9.63 -2.95 6.90
C VAL A 133 -10.62 -2.34 7.89
N TYR A 134 -10.80 -2.94 9.07
CA TYR A 134 -11.60 -2.35 10.14
C TYR A 134 -11.04 -0.99 10.58
N ASN A 135 -9.74 -0.93 10.88
CA ASN A 135 -9.09 0.30 11.32
C ASN A 135 -9.13 1.39 10.25
N CYS A 136 -8.94 1.01 8.97
CA CYS A 136 -9.14 1.93 7.86
C CYS A 136 -10.57 2.49 7.85
N GLY A 137 -11.58 1.63 8.04
CA GLY A 137 -12.97 2.06 8.09
C GLY A 137 -13.25 2.98 9.27
N GLU A 138 -12.73 2.66 10.46
CA GLU A 138 -12.85 3.48 11.67
C GLU A 138 -12.27 4.88 11.45
N PHE A 139 -11.06 4.96 10.90
CA PHE A 139 -10.44 6.23 10.56
C PHE A 139 -11.31 7.11 9.65
N LEU A 140 -11.86 6.54 8.57
CA LEU A 140 -12.72 7.28 7.62
C LEU A 140 -14.03 7.79 8.26
N THR A 141 -14.37 7.31 9.46
CA THR A 141 -15.58 7.71 10.20
C THR A 141 -15.30 8.55 11.43
N GLU A 142 -14.02 8.76 11.77
CA GLU A 142 -13.64 9.44 13.01
C GLU A 142 -14.12 10.90 13.04
N ASN A 143 -13.97 11.63 11.94
CA ASN A 143 -14.44 13.01 11.85
C ASN A 143 -15.96 13.02 11.58
N PRO A 144 -16.82 13.46 12.55
CA PRO A 144 -18.27 13.47 12.37
C PRO A 144 -18.75 14.46 11.29
N ASN A 145 -17.96 15.50 11.01
CA ASN A 145 -18.22 16.51 10.00
C ASN A 145 -17.53 16.22 8.66
N GLY A 146 -16.74 15.15 8.58
CA GLY A 146 -16.07 14.73 7.36
C GLY A 146 -17.05 14.42 6.24
N VAL A 147 -16.52 14.39 5.00
CA VAL A 147 -17.33 14.20 3.80
C VAL A 147 -18.19 12.93 3.88
N LYS A 148 -19.50 13.05 3.64
CA LYS A 148 -20.49 11.99 3.91
C LYS A 148 -20.23 10.70 3.13
N ILE A 149 -19.81 10.81 1.88
CA ILE A 149 -19.50 9.63 1.06
C ILE A 149 -18.30 8.84 1.60
N ILE A 150 -17.30 9.54 2.15
CA ILE A 150 -16.13 8.95 2.80
C ILE A 150 -16.58 8.18 4.06
N GLN A 151 -17.39 8.82 4.90
CA GLN A 151 -17.95 8.18 6.11
C GLN A 151 -18.78 6.92 5.78
N LEU A 152 -19.60 6.97 4.72
CA LEU A 152 -20.42 5.83 4.31
C LEU A 152 -19.56 4.64 3.85
N ILE A 153 -18.47 4.91 3.13
CA ILE A 153 -17.51 3.87 2.74
C ILE A 153 -16.81 3.31 3.99
N GLY A 154 -16.35 4.17 4.90
CA GLY A 154 -15.77 3.74 6.17
C GLY A 154 -16.66 2.78 6.96
N LYS A 155 -17.94 3.15 7.15
CA LYS A 155 -18.95 2.29 7.80
C LYS A 155 -19.14 0.96 7.08
N ALA A 156 -19.16 0.96 5.76
CA ALA A 156 -19.29 -0.26 4.97
C ALA A 156 -18.08 -1.20 5.14
N LEU A 157 -16.87 -0.63 5.19
CA LEU A 157 -15.64 -1.38 5.45
C LEU A 157 -15.65 -2.00 6.85
N MET A 158 -15.92 -1.20 7.89
CA MET A 158 -16.04 -1.68 9.27
C MET A 158 -17.05 -2.82 9.38
N LYS A 159 -18.27 -2.62 8.85
CA LYS A 159 -19.32 -3.64 8.92
C LYS A 159 -18.88 -4.96 8.29
N LYS A 160 -18.24 -4.90 7.11
CA LYS A 160 -17.78 -6.10 6.41
C LYS A 160 -16.65 -6.79 7.15
N SER A 161 -15.61 -6.06 7.57
CA SER A 161 -14.48 -6.65 8.28
C SER A 161 -14.87 -7.20 9.65
N SER A 162 -15.74 -6.52 10.40
CA SER A 162 -16.28 -7.05 11.67
C SER A 162 -17.08 -8.33 11.47
N GLN A 163 -17.88 -8.42 10.40
CA GLN A 163 -18.61 -9.65 10.08
C GLN A 163 -17.63 -10.80 9.84
N GLU A 164 -16.57 -10.58 9.07
CA GLU A 164 -15.57 -11.62 8.82
C GLU A 164 -14.77 -11.99 10.07
N LEU A 165 -14.38 -11.02 10.90
CA LEU A 165 -13.71 -11.28 12.19
C LEU A 165 -14.55 -12.16 13.11
N ASN A 166 -15.86 -11.90 13.19
CA ASN A 166 -16.78 -12.69 14.00
C ASN A 166 -17.00 -14.12 13.45
N ASN A 167 -16.71 -14.33 12.16
CA ASN A 167 -16.83 -15.64 11.51
C ASN A 167 -15.55 -16.48 11.62
N LEU A 168 -14.43 -15.90 12.05
CA LEU A 168 -13.21 -16.65 12.34
C LEU A 168 -13.47 -17.58 13.54
N LYS A 169 -13.17 -18.87 13.37
CA LYS A 169 -13.34 -19.93 14.38
C LYS A 169 -12.02 -20.32 15.01
#